data_AF-A0A521W3U7-F1
#
_entry.id   AF-A0A521W3U7-F1
#
_cell.length_a   1.000
_cell.length_b   1.000
_cell.length_c   1.000
_cell.angle_alpha   90.00
_cell.angle_beta   90.00
_cell.angle_gamma   90.00
#
_symmetry.space_group_name_H-M   'P 1'
#
loop_
_entity.id
_entity.type
_entity.pdbx_description
1 polymer ?
#
loop_
_entity_poly.entity_id
_entity_poly.type
_entity_poly.pdbx_seq_one_letter_code
_entity_poly.pdbx_strand_id
1 'polypeptide(L)'
;MINRKIISTIRTVFLLLALLPIYSKCQKIIRAPKPQFEFKGLKLIQTNPVKKPKIGLVLSGGGSRGLAQIGVLRAFEKHQIPIGFIVGNSMGSVIGGLYASGYSTAQLESIATQTNWEEVLSFTEGTPRRELFAGQRRSNEVGYLTIRFDGLQPIIPSSFSSGQGLINYFMDLTLQALYHPDSTFDDLKIPFRAVAVDLFTGKRILLERMASAREPRSSN
;
A
#
# COMPACT_ATOMS: atom_id res chain seq x y z
N MET A 1 3.97 -15.76 43.18
CA MET A 1 2.66 -16.46 43.30
C MET A 1 1.54 -15.46 43.00
N ILE A 2 0.96 -15.51 41.79
CA ILE A 2 -0.12 -14.59 41.41
C ILE A 2 -1.40 -15.02 42.12
N ASN A 3 -2.00 -14.09 42.86
CA ASN A 3 -3.12 -14.34 43.75
C ASN A 3 -4.33 -14.87 42.97
N ARG A 4 -4.81 -16.08 43.30
CA ARG A 4 -5.95 -16.73 42.62
C ARG A 4 -7.21 -15.86 42.63
N LYS A 5 -7.35 -14.95 43.60
CA LYS A 5 -8.44 -13.96 43.63
C LYS A 5 -8.40 -13.00 42.43
N ILE A 6 -7.22 -12.53 42.02
CA ILE A 6 -7.07 -11.59 40.90
C ILE A 6 -7.47 -12.23 39.58
N ILE A 7 -7.07 -13.49 39.36
CA ILE A 7 -7.41 -14.25 38.14
C ILE A 7 -8.93 -14.52 38.08
N SER A 8 -9.55 -14.79 39.23
CA SER A 8 -11.00 -14.94 39.32
C SER A 8 -11.70 -13.64 38.96
N THR A 9 -11.30 -12.50 39.54
CA THR A 9 -11.93 -11.19 39.26
C THR A 9 -11.80 -10.81 37.78
N ILE A 10 -10.64 -11.02 37.16
CA ILE A 10 -10.43 -10.73 35.73
C ILE A 10 -11.34 -11.59 34.86
N ARG A 11 -11.50 -12.89 35.17
CA ARG A 11 -12.42 -13.77 34.42
C ARG A 11 -13.88 -13.33 34.57
N THR A 12 -14.30 -12.91 35.77
CA THR A 12 -15.67 -12.46 35.99
C THR A 12 -15.98 -11.17 35.24
N VAL A 13 -15.04 -10.21 35.23
CA VAL A 13 -15.18 -8.95 34.48
C VAL A 13 -15.24 -9.21 32.97
N PHE A 14 -14.42 -10.13 32.46
CA PHE A 14 -14.43 -10.48 31.04
C PHE A 14 -15.73 -11.19 30.63
N LEU A 15 -16.28 -12.07 31.48
CA LEU A 15 -17.57 -12.72 31.25
C LEU A 15 -18.73 -11.71 31.29
N LEU A 16 -18.68 -10.73 32.20
CA LEU A 16 -19.67 -9.65 32.29
C LEU A 16 -19.63 -8.72 31.07
N LEU A 17 -18.45 -8.40 30.56
CA LEU A 17 -18.28 -7.59 29.34
C LEU A 17 -18.74 -8.35 28.08
N ALA A 18 -18.56 -9.67 28.01
CA ALA A 18 -18.99 -10.49 26.89
C ALA A 18 -20.52 -10.74 26.83
N LEU A 19 -21.22 -10.54 27.95
CA LEU A 19 -22.68 -10.70 28.05
C LEU A 19 -23.46 -9.40 27.84
N LEU A 20 -22.79 -8.27 27.59
CA LEU A 20 -23.49 -7.03 27.23
C LEU A 20 -24.03 -7.14 25.80
N PRO A 21 -25.36 -7.13 25.60
CA PRO A 21 -25.93 -7.13 24.26
C PRO A 21 -25.59 -5.79 23.59
N ILE A 22 -24.87 -5.84 22.47
CA ILE A 22 -24.65 -4.69 21.59
C ILE A 22 -26.01 -4.31 20.99
N TYR A 23 -26.70 -3.38 21.66
CA TYR A 23 -27.95 -2.80 21.16
C TYR A 23 -27.65 -1.89 19.96
N SER A 24 -27.48 -2.47 18.77
CA SER A 24 -27.63 -1.74 17.50
C SER A 24 -29.11 -1.59 17.18
N LYS A 25 -29.79 -0.65 17.86
CA LYS A 25 -31.13 -0.21 17.44
C LYS A 25 -30.96 0.84 16.34
N CYS A 26 -30.82 0.38 15.09
CA CYS A 26 -31.04 1.25 13.94
C CYS A 26 -31.89 0.51 12.90
N GLN A 27 -33.20 0.42 13.18
CA GLN A 27 -34.21 0.20 12.16
C GLN A 27 -35.22 1.34 12.24
N LYS A 28 -34.98 2.38 11.44
CA LYS A 28 -36.05 3.21 10.90
C LYS A 28 -35.99 3.08 9.38
N ILE A 29 -36.69 2.09 8.86
CA ILE A 29 -37.06 2.07 7.44
C ILE A 29 -38.15 3.12 7.29
N ILE A 30 -37.76 4.33 6.87
CA ILE A 30 -38.71 5.37 6.47
C ILE A 30 -39.31 4.89 5.15
N ARG A 31 -40.56 4.40 5.17
CA ARG A 31 -41.31 4.15 3.94
C ARG A 31 -41.74 5.50 3.40
N ALA A 32 -41.08 5.96 2.34
CA ALA A 32 -41.54 7.13 1.59
C ALA A 32 -42.95 6.84 1.01
N PRO A 33 -43.87 7.81 1.02
CA PRO A 33 -45.16 7.65 0.34
C PRO A 33 -44.92 7.36 -1.14
N LYS A 34 -45.58 6.34 -1.68
CA LYS A 34 -45.54 6.06 -3.12
C LYS A 34 -46.13 7.27 -3.85
N PRO A 35 -45.37 7.99 -4.69
CA PRO A 35 -45.95 9.09 -5.43
C PRO A 35 -46.90 8.52 -6.49
N GLN A 36 -48.17 8.90 -6.41
CA GLN A 36 -49.15 8.62 -7.45
C GLN A 36 -49.00 9.67 -8.54
N PHE A 37 -48.09 9.43 -9.49
CA PHE A 37 -48.00 10.23 -10.71
C PHE A 37 -48.79 9.55 -11.82
N GLU A 38 -49.82 10.23 -12.32
CA GLU A 38 -50.53 9.84 -13.53
C GLU A 38 -49.70 10.27 -14.75
N PHE A 39 -49.22 9.29 -15.52
CA PHE A 39 -48.22 9.52 -16.56
C PHE A 39 -48.86 10.02 -17.86
N LYS A 40 -48.96 11.34 -18.03
CA LYS A 40 -49.32 11.96 -19.32
C LYS A 40 -48.13 11.97 -20.27
N GLY A 41 -47.95 10.88 -21.02
CA GLY A 41 -47.15 10.81 -22.25
C GLY A 41 -45.64 11.02 -22.11
N LEU A 42 -44.85 10.00 -22.47
CA LEU A 42 -43.39 10.13 -22.56
C LEU A 42 -43.03 10.88 -23.84
N LYS A 43 -42.58 12.13 -23.72
CA LYS A 43 -41.66 12.68 -24.71
C LYS A 43 -40.27 12.22 -24.28
N LEU A 44 -39.69 11.27 -25.01
CA LEU A 44 -38.30 10.83 -24.82
C LEU A 44 -37.38 12.02 -25.09
N ILE A 45 -37.03 12.75 -24.04
CA ILE A 45 -35.86 13.63 -24.08
C ILE A 45 -34.66 12.68 -24.07
N GLN A 46 -33.95 12.60 -25.18
CA GLN A 46 -32.63 11.95 -25.21
C GLN A 46 -31.73 12.68 -24.22
N THR A 47 -31.60 12.15 -23.01
CA THR A 47 -30.58 12.60 -22.07
C THR A 47 -29.24 12.19 -22.65
N ASN A 48 -28.32 13.14 -22.85
CA ASN A 48 -26.91 12.85 -23.11
C ASN A 48 -26.46 11.71 -22.18
N PRO A 49 -25.72 10.70 -22.68
CA PRO A 49 -25.30 9.58 -21.85
C PRO A 49 -24.54 10.14 -20.64
N VAL A 50 -25.07 9.90 -19.44
CA VAL A 50 -24.44 10.30 -18.18
C VAL A 50 -23.06 9.66 -18.16
N LYS A 51 -22.01 10.46 -18.34
CA LYS A 51 -20.62 10.01 -18.36
C LYS A 51 -20.36 9.31 -17.03
N LYS A 52 -20.11 8.00 -17.04
CA LYS A 52 -19.87 7.23 -15.81
C LYS A 52 -18.74 7.91 -15.01
N PRO A 53 -18.88 8.06 -13.68
CA PRO A 53 -17.85 8.68 -12.87
C PRO A 53 -16.57 7.85 -12.94
N LYS A 54 -15.42 8.54 -13.07
CA LYS A 54 -14.11 7.90 -12.97
C LYS A 54 -13.78 7.69 -11.50
N ILE A 55 -13.28 6.51 -11.15
CA ILE A 55 -12.92 6.15 -9.77
C ILE A 55 -11.40 6.23 -9.63
N GLY A 56 -10.92 7.10 -8.72
CA GLY A 56 -9.52 7.16 -8.33
C GLY A 56 -9.29 6.35 -7.06
N LEU A 57 -8.26 5.49 -7.07
CA LEU A 57 -7.88 4.67 -5.92
C LEU A 57 -6.59 5.20 -5.29
N VAL A 58 -6.63 5.51 -4.00
CA VAL A 58 -5.47 5.99 -3.24
C VAL A 58 -5.01 4.91 -2.28
N LEU A 59 -3.78 4.44 -2.46
CA LEU A 59 -3.15 3.37 -1.68
C LEU A 59 -2.11 3.97 -0.74
N SER A 60 -2.38 3.88 0.56
CA SER A 60 -1.46 4.38 1.58
C SER A 60 -0.20 3.53 1.70
N GLY A 61 0.85 4.12 2.29
CA GLY A 61 2.01 3.37 2.77
C GLY A 61 1.70 2.56 4.03
N GLY A 62 2.71 1.84 4.55
CA GLY A 62 2.57 1.08 5.79
C GLY A 62 3.49 -0.14 5.95
N GLY A 63 4.61 -0.22 5.23
CA GLY A 63 5.51 -1.37 5.30
C GLY A 63 4.80 -2.68 4.99
N SER A 64 4.97 -3.70 5.84
CA SER A 64 4.32 -5.02 5.70
C SER A 64 2.79 -4.96 5.71
N ARG A 65 2.18 -3.99 6.40
CA ARG A 65 0.71 -3.78 6.37
C ARG A 65 0.22 -3.29 5.01
N GLY A 66 1.11 -2.76 4.18
CA GLY A 66 0.81 -2.35 2.81
C GLY A 66 0.37 -3.51 1.90
N LEU A 67 0.68 -4.77 2.26
CA LEU A 67 0.18 -5.94 1.53
C LEU A 67 -1.35 -6.06 1.58
N ALA A 68 -2.02 -5.45 2.57
CA ALA A 68 -3.48 -5.39 2.63
C ALA A 68 -4.11 -4.68 1.42
N GLN A 69 -3.35 -3.82 0.72
CA GLN A 69 -3.80 -3.17 -0.50
C GLN A 69 -4.12 -4.17 -1.63
N ILE A 70 -3.49 -5.36 -1.64
CA ILE A 70 -3.84 -6.45 -2.57
C ILE A 70 -5.28 -6.91 -2.35
N GLY A 71 -5.71 -6.99 -1.08
CA GLY A 71 -7.09 -7.33 -0.73
C GLY A 71 -8.11 -6.28 -1.21
N VAL A 72 -7.74 -5.00 -1.15
CA VAL A 72 -8.55 -3.90 -1.69
C VAL A 72 -8.70 -4.06 -3.20
N LEU A 73 -7.60 -4.22 -3.94
CA LEU A 73 -7.62 -4.42 -5.38
C LEU A 73 -8.47 -5.64 -5.78
N ARG A 74 -8.34 -6.74 -5.04
CA ARG A 74 -9.14 -7.96 -5.25
C ARG A 74 -10.63 -7.72 -5.06
N ALA A 75 -11.02 -6.85 -4.12
CA ALA A 75 -12.42 -6.47 -3.96
C ALA A 75 -12.93 -5.68 -5.17
N PHE A 76 -12.13 -4.76 -5.71
CA PHE A 76 -12.48 -4.01 -6.93
C PHE A 76 -12.65 -4.94 -8.14
N GLU A 77 -11.74 -5.89 -8.34
CA GLU A 77 -11.85 -6.90 -9.41
C GLU A 77 -13.10 -7.77 -9.24
N LYS A 78 -13.33 -8.30 -8.04
CA LYS A 78 -14.49 -9.15 -7.73
C LYS A 78 -15.82 -8.45 -8.01
N HIS A 79 -15.91 -7.16 -7.70
CA HIS A 79 -17.11 -6.36 -7.91
C HIS A 79 -17.16 -5.66 -9.27
N GLN A 80 -16.19 -5.92 -10.15
CA GLN A 80 -16.09 -5.31 -11.49
C GLN A 80 -16.17 -3.78 -11.46
N ILE A 81 -15.57 -3.18 -10.43
CA ILE A 81 -15.53 -1.72 -10.26
C ILE A 81 -14.30 -1.21 -11.01
N PRO A 82 -14.47 -0.46 -12.12
CA PRO A 82 -13.33 -0.03 -12.91
C PRO A 82 -12.55 1.08 -12.19
N ILE A 83 -11.26 0.87 -12.00
CA ILE A 83 -10.33 1.88 -11.48
C ILE A 83 -9.84 2.71 -12.66
N GLY A 84 -10.08 4.01 -12.61
CA GLY A 84 -9.65 4.95 -13.66
C GLY A 84 -8.30 5.61 -13.39
N PHE A 85 -7.81 5.54 -12.15
CA PHE A 85 -6.55 6.15 -11.73
C PHE A 85 -6.05 5.56 -10.41
N ILE A 86 -4.74 5.43 -10.23
CA ILE A 86 -4.14 4.95 -8.97
C ILE A 86 -3.09 5.95 -8.47
N VAL A 87 -3.14 6.26 -7.18
CA VAL A 87 -2.08 6.98 -6.46
C VAL A 87 -1.56 6.10 -5.34
N GLY A 88 -0.25 5.88 -5.29
CA GLY A 88 0.37 5.10 -4.23
C GLY A 88 1.39 5.90 -3.41
N ASN A 89 1.55 5.53 -2.14
CA ASN A 89 2.66 5.96 -1.28
C ASN A 89 3.42 4.74 -0.72
N SER A 90 4.75 4.73 -0.78
CA SER A 90 5.60 3.65 -0.24
C SER A 90 5.16 2.27 -0.79
N MET A 91 4.82 1.30 0.08
CA MET A 91 4.31 -0.01 -0.35
C MET A 91 3.03 0.08 -1.19
N GLY A 92 2.21 1.12 -0.99
CA GLY A 92 1.06 1.40 -1.85
C GLY A 92 1.49 1.79 -3.28
N SER A 93 2.64 2.44 -3.45
CA SER A 93 3.24 2.71 -4.77
C SER A 93 3.73 1.43 -5.44
N VAL A 94 4.32 0.51 -4.68
CA VAL A 94 4.78 -0.78 -5.21
C VAL A 94 3.59 -1.60 -5.70
N ILE A 95 2.61 -1.86 -4.82
CA ILE A 95 1.45 -2.69 -5.16
C ILE A 95 0.59 -2.01 -6.23
N GLY A 96 0.34 -0.71 -6.09
CA GLY A 96 -0.44 0.06 -7.06
C GLY A 96 0.25 0.17 -8.42
N GLY A 97 1.58 0.35 -8.44
CA GLY A 97 2.38 0.42 -9.65
C GLY A 97 2.40 -0.90 -10.40
N LEU A 98 2.70 -2.02 -9.71
CA LEU A 98 2.67 -3.35 -10.33
C LEU A 98 1.27 -3.69 -10.87
N TYR A 99 0.21 -3.37 -10.12
CA TYR A 99 -1.15 -3.56 -10.59
C TYR A 99 -1.47 -2.72 -11.84
N ALA A 100 -1.09 -1.44 -11.83
CA ALA A 100 -1.20 -0.54 -12.97
C ALA A 100 -0.38 -1.01 -14.18
N SER A 101 0.75 -1.70 -13.96
CA SER A 101 1.57 -2.32 -15.00
C SER A 101 1.07 -3.69 -15.47
N GLY A 102 -0.11 -4.12 -15.00
CA GLY A 102 -0.83 -5.28 -15.54
C GLY A 102 -0.75 -6.55 -14.71
N TYR A 103 -0.11 -6.53 -13.53
CA TYR A 103 -0.17 -7.66 -12.61
C TYR A 103 -1.60 -7.88 -12.09
N SER A 104 -2.05 -9.13 -12.09
CA SER A 104 -3.30 -9.54 -11.46
C SER A 104 -3.17 -9.61 -9.93
N THR A 105 -4.29 -9.51 -9.22
CA THR A 105 -4.28 -9.63 -7.74
C THR A 105 -3.75 -10.98 -7.27
N ALA A 106 -3.95 -12.05 -8.03
CA ALA A 106 -3.39 -13.37 -7.75
C ALA A 106 -1.86 -13.41 -7.88
N GLN A 107 -1.30 -12.75 -8.90
CA GLN A 107 0.16 -12.65 -9.04
C GLN A 107 0.76 -11.80 -7.93
N LEU A 108 0.10 -10.69 -7.56
CA LEU A 108 0.55 -9.85 -6.43
C LEU A 108 0.49 -10.62 -5.11
N GLU A 109 -0.53 -11.44 -4.89
CA GLU A 109 -0.64 -12.33 -3.72
C GLU A 109 0.46 -13.40 -3.72
N SER A 110 0.76 -13.99 -4.88
CA SER A 110 1.87 -14.93 -5.04
C SER A 110 3.21 -14.28 -4.72
N ILE A 111 3.48 -13.10 -5.27
CA ILE A 111 4.68 -12.28 -4.97
C ILE A 111 4.76 -12.02 -3.46
N ALA A 112 3.66 -11.56 -2.85
CA ALA A 112 3.65 -11.21 -1.44
C ALA A 112 3.94 -12.41 -0.51
N THR A 113 3.47 -13.60 -0.87
CA THR A 113 3.55 -14.81 -0.02
C THR A 113 4.77 -15.67 -0.27
N GLN A 114 5.33 -15.66 -1.48
CA GLN A 114 6.48 -16.50 -1.86
C GLN A 114 7.82 -15.78 -1.76
N THR A 115 7.81 -14.45 -1.60
CA THR A 115 9.05 -13.68 -1.47
C THR A 115 9.71 -13.91 -0.13
N ASN A 116 11.01 -14.22 -0.15
CA ASN A 116 11.85 -14.23 1.03
C ASN A 116 12.15 -12.79 1.47
N TRP A 117 11.22 -12.18 2.21
CA TRP A 117 11.33 -10.78 2.65
C TRP A 117 12.54 -10.53 3.55
N GLU A 118 13.02 -11.53 4.28
CA GLU A 118 14.23 -11.41 5.09
C GLU A 118 15.48 -11.16 4.23
N GLU A 119 15.56 -11.85 3.10
CA GLU A 119 16.65 -11.68 2.12
C GLU A 119 16.51 -10.35 1.36
N VAL A 120 15.32 -10.03 0.86
CA VAL A 120 15.06 -8.79 0.11
C VAL A 120 15.28 -7.54 0.98
N LEU A 121 14.92 -7.61 2.27
CA LEU A 121 15.08 -6.52 3.23
C LEU A 121 16.42 -6.56 3.99
N SER A 122 17.31 -7.50 3.68
CA SER A 122 18.59 -7.61 4.37
C SER A 122 19.42 -6.34 4.14
N PHE A 123 19.72 -5.64 5.24
CA PHE A 123 20.55 -4.43 5.24
C PHE A 123 22.06 -4.73 5.32
N THR A 124 22.44 -6.00 5.23
CA THR A 124 23.82 -6.45 5.30
C THR A 124 24.25 -6.97 3.94
N GLU A 125 24.88 -6.12 3.14
CA GLU A 125 25.79 -6.60 2.10
C GLU A 125 27.10 -7.00 2.77
N GLY A 126 27.49 -8.27 2.62
CA GLY A 126 28.87 -8.71 2.87
C GLY A 126 29.09 -9.57 4.13
N THR A 127 28.63 -10.81 4.11
CA THR A 127 29.50 -12.00 4.33
C THR A 127 28.65 -13.26 4.13
N PRO A 128 29.08 -14.22 3.30
CA PRO A 128 28.48 -15.55 3.30
C PRO A 128 28.45 -16.08 4.74
N ARG A 129 27.34 -16.69 5.16
CA ARG A 129 27.09 -17.22 6.52
C ARG A 129 28.22 -18.14 7.04
N ARG A 130 29.09 -18.61 6.14
CA ARG A 130 30.26 -19.47 6.36
C ARG A 130 31.52 -18.72 6.86
N GLU A 131 31.60 -17.41 6.69
CA GLU A 131 32.77 -16.58 7.08
C GLU A 131 32.61 -15.88 8.44
N LEU A 132 31.43 -15.98 9.07
CA LEU A 132 31.17 -15.38 10.37
C LEU A 132 31.63 -16.29 11.53
N PHE A 133 32.50 -15.76 12.40
CA PHE A 133 32.95 -16.41 13.64
C PHE A 133 31.75 -16.72 14.56
N ALA A 134 31.83 -17.83 15.32
CA ALA A 134 30.71 -18.36 16.11
C ALA A 134 30.07 -17.34 17.08
N GLY A 135 30.82 -16.33 17.53
CA GLY A 135 30.31 -15.24 18.39
C GLY A 135 29.47 -14.18 17.66
N GLN A 136 29.67 -13.95 16.35
CA GLN A 136 28.88 -12.98 15.55
C GLN A 136 27.58 -13.57 15.02
N ARG A 137 27.43 -14.90 15.05
CA ARG A 137 26.22 -15.61 14.56
C ARG A 137 24.95 -15.32 15.38
N ARG A 138 25.08 -14.69 16.55
CA ARG A 138 23.98 -14.50 17.50
C ARG A 138 23.45 -13.06 17.59
N SER A 139 24.06 -12.10 16.88
CA SER A 139 23.78 -10.67 17.07
C SER A 139 23.06 -9.98 15.90
N ASN A 140 22.82 -10.67 14.78
CA ASN A 140 22.24 -10.06 13.57
C ASN A 140 20.73 -10.27 13.41
N GLU A 141 20.02 -10.72 14.44
CA GLU A 141 18.63 -11.16 14.26
C GLU A 141 17.57 -10.05 14.25
N VAL A 142 17.90 -8.77 14.40
CA VAL A 142 16.86 -7.73 14.32
C VAL A 142 17.39 -6.43 13.73
N GLY A 143 16.83 -6.02 12.58
CA GLY A 143 17.05 -4.73 11.95
C GLY A 143 16.47 -3.58 12.76
N TYR A 144 17.09 -3.25 13.88
CA TYR A 144 16.78 -2.03 14.63
C TYR A 144 17.42 -0.83 13.95
N LEU A 145 16.58 0.08 13.45
CA LEU A 145 17.02 1.42 13.04
C LEU A 145 17.57 2.14 14.27
N THR A 146 18.89 2.17 14.41
CA THR A 146 19.56 2.83 15.53
C THR A 146 19.89 4.27 15.12
N ILE A 147 19.04 5.21 15.53
CA ILE A 147 19.35 6.64 15.41
C ILE A 147 20.32 6.99 16.54
N ARG A 148 21.56 7.35 16.17
CA ARG A 148 22.57 7.82 17.13
C ARG A 148 22.42 9.34 17.25
N PHE A 149 22.76 9.89 18.42
CA PHE A 149 22.74 11.34 18.66
C PHE A 149 24.14 11.79 19.07
N ASP A 150 24.60 12.91 18.52
CA ASP A 150 25.73 13.68 19.06
C ASP A 150 25.15 14.95 19.69
N GLY A 151 25.01 14.94 21.02
CA GLY A 151 24.24 15.95 21.74
C GLY A 151 22.76 15.96 21.33
N LEU A 152 22.27 17.09 20.79
CA LEU A 152 20.90 17.27 20.28
C LEU A 152 20.76 16.98 18.78
N GLN A 153 21.85 16.67 18.08
CA GLN A 153 21.81 16.42 16.64
C GLN A 153 21.77 14.91 16.35
N PRO A 154 20.77 14.42 15.59
CA PRO A 154 20.74 13.02 15.17
C PRO A 154 21.86 12.76 14.15
N ILE A 155 22.79 11.87 14.49
CA ILE A 155 23.76 11.31 13.56
C ILE A 155 23.05 10.22 12.75
N ILE A 156 22.77 10.53 11.49
CA ILE A 156 22.29 9.54 10.52
C ILE A 156 23.52 8.74 10.05
N PRO A 157 23.61 7.42 10.33
CA PRO A 157 24.74 6.64 9.87
C PRO A 157 24.84 6.68 8.34
N SER A 158 26.06 6.82 7.82
CA SER A 158 26.37 6.75 6.38
C SER A 158 26.17 5.35 5.76
N SER A 159 25.71 4.39 6.56
CA SER A 159 25.30 3.05 6.14
C SER A 159 23.81 2.85 6.43
N PHE A 160 22.97 3.56 5.68
CA PHE A 160 21.79 2.92 5.15
C PHE A 160 22.34 1.88 4.17
N SER A 161 22.14 0.57 4.38
CA SER A 161 22.42 -0.36 3.28
C SER A 161 21.69 0.19 2.06
N SER A 162 22.30 0.13 0.89
CA SER A 162 21.86 0.82 -0.33
C SER A 162 20.42 0.47 -0.77
N GLY A 163 19.71 -0.40 -0.03
CA GLY A 163 18.40 -0.91 -0.39
C GLY A 163 18.48 -1.70 -1.69
N GLN A 164 19.68 -2.09 -2.11
CA GLN A 164 19.96 -2.55 -3.47
C GLN A 164 19.22 -3.84 -3.77
N GLY A 165 19.15 -4.77 -2.80
CA GLY A 165 18.34 -5.99 -2.92
C GLY A 165 16.86 -5.69 -3.17
N LEU A 166 16.28 -4.77 -2.39
CA LEU A 166 14.88 -4.34 -2.56
C LEU A 166 14.66 -3.59 -3.88
N ILE A 167 15.58 -2.72 -4.28
CA ILE A 167 15.52 -1.97 -5.54
C ILE A 167 15.60 -2.93 -6.72
N ASN A 168 16.56 -3.85 -6.72
CA ASN A 168 16.73 -4.84 -7.77
C ASN A 168 15.50 -5.74 -7.87
N TYR A 169 14.98 -6.19 -6.73
CA TYR A 169 13.78 -7.03 -6.68
C TYR A 169 12.57 -6.34 -7.33
N PHE A 170 12.27 -5.09 -6.96
CA PHE A 170 11.17 -4.37 -7.58
C PHE A 170 11.45 -3.98 -9.04
N MET A 171 12.70 -3.71 -9.40
CA MET A 171 13.10 -3.49 -10.78
C MET A 171 12.80 -4.72 -11.63
N ASP A 172 13.19 -5.91 -11.19
CA ASP A 172 12.95 -7.17 -11.91
C ASP A 172 11.45 -7.42 -12.12
N LEU A 173 10.61 -7.16 -11.10
CA LEU A 173 9.16 -7.22 -11.25
C LEU A 173 8.63 -6.18 -12.26
N THR A 174 9.16 -4.96 -12.26
CA THR A 174 8.73 -3.95 -13.24
C THR A 174 9.13 -4.31 -14.66
N LEU A 175 10.30 -4.94 -14.85
CA LEU A 175 10.75 -5.43 -16.16
C LEU A 175 9.88 -6.58 -16.68
N GLN A 176 9.37 -7.42 -15.79
CA GLN A 176 8.46 -8.52 -16.12
C GLN A 176 6.99 -8.11 -16.30
N ALA A 177 6.66 -6.84 -16.07
CA ALA A 177 5.31 -6.35 -16.21
C ALA A 177 4.80 -6.42 -17.65
N LEU A 178 3.47 -6.44 -17.82
CA LEU A 178 2.85 -6.50 -19.16
C LEU A 178 2.82 -5.14 -19.86
N TYR A 179 2.83 -4.05 -19.08
CA TYR A 179 2.78 -2.68 -19.58
C TYR A 179 3.98 -1.91 -19.07
N HIS A 180 4.79 -1.40 -20.00
CA HIS A 180 5.93 -0.54 -19.72
C HIS A 180 5.62 0.88 -20.16
N PRO A 181 5.81 1.88 -19.30
CA PRO A 181 5.60 3.27 -19.67
C PRO A 181 6.78 3.80 -20.49
N ASP A 182 6.51 4.42 -21.63
CA ASP A 182 7.56 5.02 -22.48
C ASP A 182 8.13 6.29 -21.85
N SER A 183 7.25 7.18 -21.40
CA SER A 183 7.65 8.48 -20.85
C SER A 183 6.85 8.88 -19.62
N THR A 184 5.57 8.52 -19.56
CA THR A 184 4.66 8.88 -18.47
C THR A 184 4.04 7.63 -17.86
N PHE A 185 3.64 7.72 -16.60
CA PHE A 185 2.85 6.67 -15.96
C PHE A 185 1.38 6.67 -16.36
N ASP A 186 0.97 7.56 -17.27
CA ASP A 186 -0.36 7.53 -17.90
C ASP A 186 -0.46 6.45 -18.97
N ASP A 187 0.68 5.98 -19.50
CA ASP A 187 0.80 4.97 -20.55
C ASP A 187 0.60 3.53 -20.03
N LEU A 188 0.49 3.37 -18.71
CA LEU A 188 0.21 2.09 -18.06
C LEU A 188 -1.25 1.64 -18.30
N LYS A 189 -1.55 0.37 -18.02
CA LYS A 189 -2.92 -0.18 -18.12
C LYS A 189 -3.93 0.67 -17.35
N ILE A 190 -3.51 1.17 -16.18
CA ILE A 190 -4.24 2.15 -15.38
C ILE A 190 -3.29 3.30 -15.11
N PRO A 191 -3.66 4.56 -15.40
CA PRO A 191 -2.78 5.69 -15.12
C PRO A 191 -2.42 5.77 -13.64
N PHE A 192 -1.13 5.97 -13.35
CA PHE A 192 -0.56 5.83 -12.01
C PHE A 192 0.28 7.03 -11.58
N ARG A 193 0.32 7.31 -10.27
CA ARG A 193 1.27 8.24 -9.64
C ARG A 193 1.82 7.68 -8.35
N ALA A 194 3.10 7.92 -8.08
CA ALA A 194 3.71 7.66 -6.78
C ALA A 194 4.00 8.96 -6.03
N VAL A 195 3.76 8.97 -4.72
CA VAL A 195 4.09 10.11 -3.85
C VAL A 195 5.39 9.83 -3.12
N ALA A 196 6.30 10.79 -3.16
CA ALA A 196 7.58 10.77 -2.45
C ALA A 196 7.81 12.11 -1.72
N VAL A 197 8.87 12.18 -0.93
CA VAL A 197 9.30 13.39 -0.21
C VAL A 197 10.78 13.63 -0.52
N ASP A 198 11.11 14.88 -0.84
CA ASP A 198 12.49 15.35 -0.83
C ASP A 198 12.98 15.45 0.62
N LEU A 199 14.01 14.68 0.98
CA LEU A 199 14.53 14.65 2.35
C LEU A 199 15.29 15.92 2.74
N PHE A 200 15.79 16.71 1.78
CA PHE A 200 16.50 17.96 2.06
C PHE A 200 15.53 19.12 2.28
N THR A 201 14.49 19.20 1.43
CA THR A 201 13.55 20.33 1.45
C THR A 201 12.24 20.03 2.19
N GLY A 202 11.96 18.76 2.49
CA GLY A 202 10.69 18.30 3.05
C GLY A 202 9.50 18.43 2.08
N LYS A 203 9.73 18.86 0.84
CA LYS A 203 8.67 19.06 -0.15
C LYS A 203 8.18 17.71 -0.68
N ARG A 204 6.86 17.61 -0.85
CA ARG A 204 6.24 16.47 -1.53
C ARG A 204 6.63 16.49 -3.01
N ILE A 205 7.09 15.34 -3.50
CA ILE A 205 7.33 15.07 -4.92
C ILE A 205 6.23 14.12 -5.41
N LEU A 206 5.62 14.45 -6.54
CA LEU A 206 4.72 13.54 -7.25
C LEU A 206 5.49 12.95 -8.43
N LEU A 207 5.62 11.63 -8.48
CA LEU A 207 6.25 10.90 -9.56
C LEU A 207 5.19 10.54 -10.60
N GLU A 208 5.33 11.13 -11.78
CA GLU A 208 4.42 10.98 -12.91
C GLU A 208 5.06 10.45 -14.18
N ARG A 209 6.40 10.38 -14.20
CA ARG A 209 7.20 10.08 -15.38
C ARG A 209 8.37 9.18 -15.02
N MET A 210 8.88 8.50 -16.04
CA MET A 210 10.09 7.68 -15.93
C MET A 210 11.33 8.56 -15.71
N ALA A 211 12.30 8.06 -14.93
CA ALA A 211 13.55 8.78 -14.68
C ALA A 211 14.36 9.07 -15.96
N SER A 212 14.24 8.20 -16.97
CA SER A 212 14.86 8.36 -18.30
C SER A 212 14.22 9.50 -19.12
N ALA A 213 12.95 9.80 -18.86
CA ALA A 213 12.19 10.82 -19.59
C ALA A 213 12.44 12.24 -19.08
N ARG A 214 13.64 12.51 -18.53
CA ARG A 214 14.01 13.84 -18.02
C ARG A 214 13.73 14.91 -19.08
N GLU A 215 13.20 16.02 -18.58
CA GLU A 215 12.97 17.27 -19.30
C GLU A 215 14.21 17.65 -20.13
N PRO A 216 14.06 18.17 -21.37
CA PRO A 216 15.19 18.69 -22.12
C PRO A 216 15.91 19.68 -21.20
N ARG A 217 17.21 19.46 -20.97
CA ARG A 217 18.04 20.40 -20.21
C ARG A 217 17.75 21.79 -20.77
N SER A 218 17.15 22.66 -19.97
CA SER A 218 17.12 24.08 -20.27
C SER A 218 18.58 24.51 -20.40
N SER A 219 19.01 24.73 -21.63
CA SER A 219 20.25 25.42 -21.96
C SER A 219 20.17 26.83 -21.35
N ASN A 220 20.92 27.04 -20.28
CA ASN A 220 21.44 28.34 -19.88
C ASN A 220 22.96 28.26 -19.96
#